data_AF-A0AAJ1NWR3-F1
#
_entry.id   AF-A0AAJ1NWR3-F1
#
_cell.length_a   1.000
_cell.length_b   1.000
_cell.length_c   1.000
_cell.angle_alpha   90.00
_cell.angle_beta   90.00
_cell.angle_gamma   90.00
#
_symmetry.space_group_name_H-M   'P 1'
#
loop_
_entity.id
_entity.type
_entity.pdbx_description
1 polymer ?
#
loop_
_entity_poly.entity_id
_entity_poly.type
_entity_poly.pdbx_seq_one_letter_code
_entity_poly.pdbx_strand_id
1 'polypeptide(L)' 'MNINEKAIEMFEQNEYEKAMELFQRAVHESRGVQSLNNLAWMYFYEEEDDARALELIKEVVKLNPSSYFPYNILGEIYIK' A
#
# COMPACT_ATOMS: atom_id res chain seq x y z
N MET A 1 -13.94 5.02 12.58
CA MET A 1 -12.68 4.92 11.85
C MET A 1 -12.51 3.49 11.34
N ASN A 2 -12.38 3.28 10.04
CA ASN A 2 -12.07 1.96 9.49
C ASN A 2 -10.56 1.65 9.65
N ILE A 3 -10.15 0.40 9.43
CA ILE A 3 -8.77 -0.02 9.66
C ILE A 3 -7.74 0.75 8.80
N ASN A 4 -8.11 1.18 7.58
CA ASN A 4 -7.25 2.01 6.74
C ASN A 4 -7.05 3.41 7.32
N GLU A 5 -8.13 4.06 7.76
CA GLU A 5 -8.05 5.38 8.39
C GLU A 5 -7.19 5.33 9.67
N LYS A 6 -7.29 4.24 10.46
CA LYS A 6 -6.42 4.03 11.62
C LYS A 6 -4.97 3.86 11.21
N ALA A 7 -4.70 3.07 10.18
CA ALA A 7 -3.34 2.86 9.68
C ALA A 7 -2.70 4.18 9.22
N ILE A 8 -3.47 5.02 8.52
CA ILE A 8 -3.07 6.36 8.11
C ILE A 8 -2.79 7.25 9.32
N GLU A 9 -3.65 7.25 10.35
CA GLU A 9 -3.41 8.03 11.57
C GLU A 9 -2.11 7.60 12.27
N MET A 10 -1.85 6.30 12.41
CA MET A 10 -0.59 5.80 12.98
C MET A 10 0.61 6.24 12.13
N PHE A 11 0.48 6.19 10.80
CA PHE A 11 1.51 6.67 9.88
C PHE A 11 1.80 8.17 10.06
N GLU A 12 0.76 9.01 10.11
CA GLU A 12 0.88 10.46 10.34
C GLU A 12 1.50 10.79 11.72
N GLN A 13 1.38 9.88 12.69
CA GLN A 13 2.01 9.96 14.00
C GLN A 13 3.45 9.44 14.02
N ASN A 14 4.01 9.02 12.88
CA ASN A 14 5.32 8.37 12.73
C ASN A 14 5.39 7.00 13.43
N GLU A 15 4.25 6.36 13.71
CA GLU A 15 4.18 5.01 14.28
C GLU A 15 4.18 3.96 13.15
N TYR A 16 5.27 3.89 12.39
CA TYR A 16 5.36 3.13 11.14
C TYR A 16 5.13 1.62 11.31
N GLU A 17 5.66 0.98 12.37
CA GLU A 17 5.44 -0.47 12.57
C GLU A 17 3.96 -0.79 12.83
N LYS A 18 3.27 0.07 13.60
CA LYS A 18 1.82 -0.10 13.85
C LYS A 18 1.01 0.20 12.60
N ALA A 19 1.39 1.22 11.83
CA ALA A 19 0.77 1.51 10.54
C ALA A 19 0.89 0.30 9.60
N MET A 20 2.09 -0.28 9.49
CA MET A 20 2.36 -1.48 8.70
C MET A 20 1.48 -2.67 9.12
N GLU A 21 1.39 -2.97 10.42
CA GLU A 21 0.52 -4.05 10.92
C GLU A 21 -0.94 -3.82 10.52
N LEU A 22 -1.43 -2.58 10.66
CA LEU A 22 -2.81 -2.24 10.31
C LEU A 22 -3.06 -2.29 8.81
N PHE A 23 -2.11 -1.88 7.96
CA PHE A 23 -2.22 -2.02 6.51
C PHE A 23 -2.22 -3.49 6.07
N GLN A 24 -1.39 -4.33 6.67
CA GLN A 24 -1.41 -5.78 6.41
C GLN A 24 -2.77 -6.40 6.78
N ARG A 25 -3.31 -6.02 7.94
CA ARG A 25 -4.65 -6.44 8.37
C ARG A 25 -5.75 -5.88 7.45
N ALA A 26 -5.63 -4.65 6.99
CA ALA A 26 -6.59 -4.05 6.06
C ALA A 26 -6.67 -4.84 4.74
N VAL A 27 -5.54 -5.29 4.21
CA VAL A 27 -5.48 -6.16 3.03
C VAL A 27 -6.08 -7.54 3.29
N HIS A 28 -5.91 -8.08 4.50
CA HIS A 28 -6.52 -9.35 4.90
C HIS A 28 -8.05 -9.26 5.01
N GLU A 29 -8.58 -8.17 5.57
CA GLU A 29 -10.03 -7.96 5.74
C GLU A 29 -10.73 -7.61 4.42
N SER A 30 -10.10 -6.78 3.59
CA SER A 30 -10.64 -6.39 2.29
C SER A 30 -9.50 -6.18 1.31
N ARG A 31 -9.41 -7.05 0.31
CA ARG A 31 -8.37 -7.03 -0.71
C ARG A 31 -8.82 -6.20 -1.92
N GLY A 32 -8.74 -4.88 -1.79
CA GLY A 32 -9.21 -3.92 -2.80
C GLY A 32 -8.18 -2.84 -3.10
N VAL A 33 -8.52 -1.93 -4.03
CA VAL A 33 -7.60 -0.90 -4.54
C VAL A 33 -6.93 -0.12 -3.41
N GLN A 34 -7.69 0.39 -2.43
CA GLN A 34 -7.15 1.23 -1.35
C GLN A 34 -6.17 0.45 -0.45
N SER A 35 -6.59 -0.70 0.08
CA SER A 35 -5.78 -1.46 1.04
C SER A 35 -4.50 -2.01 0.40
N LEU A 36 -4.61 -2.56 -0.82
CA LEU A 36 -3.47 -3.05 -1.57
C LEU A 36 -2.51 -1.91 -1.94
N ASN A 37 -3.02 -0.75 -2.38
CA ASN A 37 -2.18 0.41 -2.72
C ASN A 37 -1.44 0.95 -1.50
N ASN A 38 -2.11 1.07 -0.36
CA ASN A 38 -1.49 1.57 0.87
C ASN A 38 -0.39 0.63 1.37
N LEU A 39 -0.63 -0.68 1.36
CA LEU A 39 0.39 -1.64 1.76
C LEU A 39 1.56 -1.69 0.76
N ALA A 40 1.29 -1.60 -0.54
CA ALA A 40 2.33 -1.51 -1.56
C ALA A 40 3.20 -0.26 -1.37
N TRP A 41 2.58 0.88 -1.03
CA TRP A 41 3.30 2.12 -0.71
C TRP A 41 4.23 1.93 0.49
N MET A 42 3.74 1.32 1.58
CA MET A 42 4.58 1.05 2.76
C MET A 42 5.75 0.13 2.43
N TYR A 43 5.52 -0.94 1.66
CA TYR A 43 6.63 -1.80 1.24
C TYR A 43 7.64 -1.07 0.36
N PHE A 44 7.20 -0.20 -0.53
CA PHE A 44 8.09 0.49 -1.45
C PHE A 44 8.92 1.59 -0.78
N TYR A 45 8.28 2.47 0.01
CA TYR A 45 8.93 3.67 0.55
C TYR A 45 9.49 3.49 1.96
N GLU A 46 8.84 2.70 2.82
CA GLU A 46 9.28 2.55 4.22
C GLU A 46 10.19 1.33 4.41
N GLU A 47 9.90 0.21 3.75
CA GLU A 47 10.69 -1.03 3.88
C GLU A 47 11.71 -1.22 2.75
N GLU A 48 11.66 -0.39 1.71
CA GLU A 48 12.45 -0.55 0.47
C GLU A 48 12.36 -1.96 -0.16
N ASP A 49 11.24 -2.65 0.05
CA ASP A 49 10.95 -3.99 -0.47
C ASP A 49 10.18 -3.90 -1.79
N ASP A 50 10.94 -3.63 -2.85
CA ASP A 50 10.41 -3.48 -4.21
C ASP A 50 9.68 -4.75 -4.68
N ALA A 51 10.09 -5.94 -4.22
CA ALA A 51 9.50 -7.21 -4.65
C ALA A 51 8.08 -7.38 -4.11
N ARG A 52 7.87 -7.18 -2.81
CA ARG A 52 6.53 -7.23 -2.20
C ARG A 52 5.65 -6.09 -2.68
N ALA A 53 6.19 -4.88 -2.84
CA ALA A 53 5.46 -3.77 -3.41
C ALA A 53 4.97 -4.07 -4.85
N LEU A 54 5.85 -4.64 -5.68
CA LEU A 54 5.54 -4.99 -7.07
C LEU A 54 4.43 -6.04 -7.18
N GLU A 55 4.44 -7.04 -6.30
CA GLU A 55 3.40 -8.07 -6.26
C GLU A 55 2.02 -7.44 -6.02
N LEU A 56 1.92 -6.60 -5.00
CA LEU A 56 0.66 -5.95 -4.62
C LEU A 56 0.20 -4.94 -5.68
N ILE A 57 1.10 -4.10 -6.21
CA ILE A 57 0.71 -3.05 -7.14
C ILE A 57 0.26 -3.61 -8.49
N LYS A 58 0.84 -4.75 -8.93
CA LYS A 58 0.35 -5.48 -10.11
C LYS A 58 -1.06 -6.01 -9.92
N GLU A 59 -1.43 -6.38 -8.69
CA GLU A 59 -2.80 -6.75 -8.38
C GLU A 59 -3.72 -5.52 -8.44
N VAL A 60 -3.31 -4.38 -7.86
CA VAL A 60 -4.08 -3.13 -7.93
C VAL A 60 -4.38 -2.75 -9.37
N VAL A 61 -3.38 -2.77 -10.26
CA VAL A 61 -3.55 -2.42 -11.68
C VAL A 61 -4.58 -3.30 -12.39
N LYS A 62 -4.67 -4.60 -12.04
CA LYS A 62 -5.69 -5.50 -12.61
C LYS A 62 -7.11 -5.14 -12.19
N LEU A 63 -7.29 -4.44 -11.06
CA LEU A 63 -8.60 -3.94 -10.62
C LEU A 63 -9.05 -2.69 -11.39
N ASN A 64 -8.24 -2.21 -12.34
CA ASN A 64 -8.50 -1.03 -13.16
C ASN A 64 -8.88 0.21 -12.29
N PRO A 65 -7.99 0.64 -11.38
CA PRO A 65 -8.25 1.76 -10.51
C PRO A 65 -8.39 3.04 -11.34
N SER A 66 -9.35 3.90 -10.98
CA SER A 66 -9.51 5.22 -11.59
C SER A 66 -8.42 6.21 -11.16
N SER A 67 -7.78 5.95 -10.02
CA SER A 67 -6.70 6.77 -9.48
C SER A 67 -5.38 6.49 -10.19
N TYR A 68 -4.57 7.53 -10.38
CA TYR A 68 -3.25 7.41 -10.99
C TYR A 68 -2.18 6.84 -10.03
N PHE A 69 -2.40 6.95 -8.71
CA PHE A 69 -1.40 6.58 -7.69
C PHE A 69 -0.81 5.17 -7.87
N PRO A 70 -1.61 4.11 -8.13
CA PRO A 70 -1.05 2.78 -8.30
C PRO A 70 -0.11 2.64 -9.51
N TYR A 71 -0.42 3.36 -10.59
CA TYR A 71 0.41 3.34 -11.79
C TYR A 71 1.73 4.09 -11.58
N ASN A 72 1.74 5.14 -10.74
CA ASN A 72 2.97 5.83 -10.37
C ASN A 72 3.91 4.90 -9.59
N ILE A 73 3.42 4.22 -8.54
CA ILE A 73 4.23 3.26 -7.78
C ILE A 73 4.78 2.16 -8.71
N LEU A 74 3.95 1.61 -9.60
CA LEU A 74 4.41 0.61 -10.56
C LEU A 74 5.50 1.17 -11.50
N GLY A 75 5.34 2.41 -11.96
CA GLY A 75 6.34 3.08 -12.80
C GLY A 75 7.66 3.32 -12.06
N GLU A 76 7.60 3.80 -10.82
CA GLU A 76 8.77 4.05 -9.97
C GLU A 76 9.54 2.75 -9.71
N ILE A 77 8.85 1.65 -9.40
CA ILE A 77 9.48 0.33 -9.23
C ILE A 77 10.23 -0.12 -10.50
N TYR A 78 9.71 0.17 -11.70
CA TYR A 78 10.35 -0.27 -12.96
C TYR A 78 11.49 0.64 -13.43
N ILE A 79 11.59 1.87 -12.93
CA ILE A 79 12.62 2.83 -13.35
C ILE A 79 13.82 2.82 -12.39
N LYS A 80 13.63 2.40 -11.15
CA LYS A 80 14.68 2.24 -10.13
C LYS A 80 15.75 1.25 -10.59
#